data_AF-A0AAV8WTI1-F1
#
_entry.id   AF-A0AAV8WTI1-F1
#
_cell.length_a   1.000
_cell.length_b   1.000
_cell.length_c   1.000
_cell.angle_alpha   90.00
_cell.angle_beta   90.00
_cell.angle_gamma   90.00
#
_symmetry.space_group_name_H-M   'P 1'
#
loop_
_entity.id
_entity.type
_entity.pdbx_description
1 polymer ?
#
loop_
_entity_poly.entity_id
_entity_poly.type
_entity_poly.pdbx_seq_one_letter_code
_entity_poly.pdbx_strand_id
1 'polypeptide(L)'
;MYSQLVLFYTIFYIVLAALFAICMQGLFATLDKQEPRWKLEDSLIGINPGLGFRPIASRTEEGSLIWYNTSNQTTTNKWVDLVDKFLERKF
;
A
#
# COMPACT_ATOMS: atom_id res chain seq x y z
N MET A 1 31.53 -17.24 29.14
CA MET A 1 31.38 -15.78 29.33
C MET A 1 30.24 -15.19 28.50
N TYR A 2 30.06 -15.56 27.22
CA TYR A 2 28.99 -15.00 26.36
C TYR A 2 27.61 -15.65 26.47
N SER A 3 27.53 -16.92 26.89
CA SER A 3 26.24 -17.65 26.95
C SER A 3 25.23 -17.02 27.92
N GLN A 4 25.68 -16.48 29.04
CA GLN A 4 24.80 -15.83 30.02
C GLN A 4 24.27 -14.50 29.48
N LEU A 5 25.10 -13.76 28.76
CA LEU A 5 24.71 -12.51 28.11
C LEU A 5 23.65 -12.74 27.04
N VAL A 6 23.88 -13.71 26.15
CA VAL A 6 22.93 -14.08 25.10
C VAL A 6 21.60 -14.53 25.71
N LEU A 7 21.64 -15.42 26.71
CA LEU A 7 20.43 -15.90 27.38
C LEU A 7 19.62 -14.76 28.01
N PHE A 8 20.30 -13.83 28.69
CA PHE A 8 19.65 -12.64 29.28
C PHE A 8 18.95 -11.80 28.22
N TYR A 9 19.66 -11.43 27.14
CA TYR A 9 19.08 -10.60 26.08
C TYR A 9 17.97 -11.32 25.33
N THR A 10 18.08 -12.63 25.10
CA THR A 10 17.00 -13.41 24.49
C THR A 10 15.73 -13.33 25.33
N ILE A 11 15.80 -13.59 26.63
CA ILE A 11 14.62 -13.51 27.51
C ILE A 11 14.08 -12.08 27.57
N PHE A 12 14.98 -11.09 27.72
CA PHE A 12 14.60 -9.68 27.75
C PHE A 12 13.82 -9.27 26.49
N TYR A 13 14.31 -9.61 25.30
CA TYR A 13 13.64 -9.26 24.04
C TYR A 13 12.37 -10.07 23.81
N ILE A 14 12.26 -11.30 24.30
CA ILE A 14 10.99 -12.06 24.29
C ILE A 14 9.93 -11.33 25.12
N VAL A 15 10.29 -10.91 26.35
CA VAL A 15 9.36 -10.18 27.22
C VAL A 15 8.99 -8.83 26.61
N LEU A 16 9.96 -8.11 26.04
CA LEU A 16 9.70 -6.84 25.36
C LEU A 16 8.78 -7.01 24.14
N ALA A 17 8.98 -8.05 23.33
CA ALA A 17 8.12 -8.37 22.19
C ALA A 17 6.70 -8.74 22.65
N ALA A 18 6.56 -9.48 23.75
CA ALA A 18 5.26 -9.81 24.33
C ALA A 18 4.54 -8.56 24.84
N LEU A 19 5.23 -7.66 25.54
CA LEU A 19 4.66 -6.37 25.98
C LEU A 19 4.20 -5.53 24.79
N PHE A 20 5.04 -5.43 23.74
CA PHE A 20 4.67 -4.74 22.51
C PHE A 20 3.43 -5.37 21.86
N ALA A 21 3.36 -6.70 21.77
CA ALA A 21 2.22 -7.41 21.21
C ALA A 21 0.92 -7.14 21.99
N ILE A 22 0.98 -7.10 23.33
CA ILE A 22 -0.17 -6.76 24.18
C ILE A 22 -0.62 -5.32 23.92
N CYS A 23 0.30 -4.36 23.84
CA CYS A 23 -0.03 -2.97 23.50
C CYS A 23 -0.66 -2.86 22.10
N MET A 24 -0.14 -3.59 21.11
CA MET A 24 -0.71 -3.67 19.77
C MET A 24 -2.10 -4.30 19.77
N GLN A 25 -2.33 -5.34 20.57
CA GLN A 25 -3.65 -5.94 20.74
C GLN A 25 -4.64 -4.96 21.37
N GLY A 26 -4.20 -4.19 22.37
CA GLY A 26 -4.97 -3.10 22.94
C GLY A 26 -5.33 -2.04 21.91
N LEU A 27 -4.39 -1.63 21.06
CA LEU A 27 -4.65 -0.71 19.95
C LEU A 27 -5.71 -1.28 18.99
N PHE A 28 -5.56 -2.52 18.54
CA PHE A 28 -6.52 -3.16 17.62
C PHE A 28 -7.90 -3.34 18.23
N ALA A 29 -8.02 -3.55 19.54
CA ALA A 29 -9.31 -3.61 20.23
C ALA A 29 -10.06 -2.27 20.19
N THR A 30 -9.37 -1.15 19.93
CA THR A 30 -9.98 0.19 19.81
C THR A 30 -10.28 0.61 18.36
N LEU A 31 -9.96 -0.24 17.37
CA LEU A 31 -10.23 0.03 15.96
C LEU A 31 -11.58 -0.55 15.55
N ASP A 32 -12.35 0.25 14.81
CA ASP A 32 -13.54 -0.22 14.13
C ASP A 32 -13.15 -1.04 12.88
N LYS A 33 -13.92 -2.11 12.58
CA LYS A 33 -13.63 -3.02 11.45
C LYS A 33 -14.23 -2.56 10.12
N GLN A 34 -15.23 -1.69 10.17
CA GLN A 34 -15.97 -1.19 9.02
C GLN A 34 -15.38 0.12 8.53
N GLU A 35 -14.88 0.95 9.45
CA GLU A 35 -14.45 2.30 9.11
C GLU A 35 -13.18 2.79 9.83
N PRO A 36 -12.36 3.63 9.16
CA PRO A 36 -11.18 4.22 9.79
C PRO A 36 -11.58 5.24 10.85
N ARG A 37 -10.77 5.34 11.93
CA ARG A 37 -11.00 6.28 13.05
C ARG A 37 -11.01 7.75 12.61
N TRP A 38 -10.11 8.13 11.70
CA TRP A 38 -9.98 9.51 11.23
C TRP A 38 -10.47 9.62 9.79
N LYS A 39 -11.43 10.51 9.55
CA LYS A 39 -12.08 10.72 8.26
C LYS A 39 -12.19 12.20 7.96
N LEU A 40 -12.30 12.53 6.67
CA LEU A 40 -12.60 13.89 6.23
C LEU A 40 -11.56 14.88 6.80
N GLU A 41 -11.98 15.96 7.45
CA GLU A 41 -11.12 16.99 8.05
C GLU A 41 -10.20 16.46 9.15
N ASP A 42 -10.58 15.38 9.84
CA ASP A 42 -9.73 14.72 10.84
C ASP A 42 -8.64 13.85 10.21
N SER A 43 -8.74 13.59 8.90
CA SER A 43 -7.78 12.76 8.16
C SER A 43 -6.78 13.61 7.40
N LEU A 44 -5.60 13.04 7.14
CA LEU A 44 -4.54 13.73 6.39
C LEU A 44 -4.94 14.09 4.95
N ILE A 45 -5.84 13.32 4.33
CA ILE A 45 -6.31 13.52 2.94
C ILE A 45 -7.39 14.63 2.88
N GLY A 46 -8.03 14.95 4.01
CA GLY A 46 -9.05 15.98 4.10
C GLY A 46 -10.38 15.58 3.45
N ILE A 47 -11.11 16.59 2.98
CA ILE A 47 -12.47 16.42 2.42
C ILE A 47 -12.50 16.30 0.90
N ASN A 48 -11.34 16.43 0.24
CA ASN A 48 -11.24 16.49 -1.22
C ASN A 48 -10.75 15.15 -1.76
N PRO A 49 -11.62 14.36 -2.43
CA PRO A 49 -11.21 13.07 -2.97
C PRO A 49 -10.18 13.24 -4.09
N GLY A 50 -9.17 12.37 -4.10
CA GLY A 50 -8.20 12.31 -5.19
C GLY A 50 -8.80 11.75 -6.48
N LEU A 51 -8.26 12.18 -7.63
CA LEU A 51 -8.61 11.64 -8.94
C LEU A 51 -7.41 10.87 -9.53
N GLY A 52 -7.63 9.60 -9.86
CA GLY A 52 -6.66 8.79 -10.60
C GLY A 52 -7.10 8.60 -12.06
N PHE A 53 -6.15 8.31 -12.94
CA PHE A 53 -6.41 7.98 -14.35
C PHE A 53 -5.93 6.56 -14.71
N ARG A 54 -6.42 6.03 -15.82
CA ARG A 54 -5.99 4.76 -16.44
C ARG A 54 -5.94 4.97 -17.97
N PRO A 55 -5.05 4.29 -18.70
CA PRO A 55 -4.03 3.32 -18.24
C PRO A 55 -2.84 3.99 -17.52
N ILE A 56 -2.19 3.24 -16.63
CA ILE A 56 -0.94 3.66 -15.97
C ILE A 56 0.22 3.01 -16.71
N ALA A 57 1.25 3.79 -17.04
CA ALA A 57 2.46 3.28 -17.66
C ALA A 57 3.12 2.20 -16.80
N SER A 58 3.67 1.16 -17.45
CA SER A 58 4.40 0.09 -16.76
C SER A 58 5.69 0.57 -16.09
N ARG A 59 6.21 1.72 -16.51
CA ARG A 59 7.43 2.34 -15.97
C ARG A 59 7.08 3.68 -15.33
N THR A 60 7.49 3.88 -14.09
CA THR A 60 7.20 5.10 -13.31
C THR A 60 7.74 6.36 -13.97
N GLU A 61 8.86 6.25 -14.69
CA GLU A 61 9.52 7.35 -15.41
C GLU A 61 8.70 7.92 -16.59
N GLU A 62 7.74 7.17 -17.13
CA GLU A 62 6.85 7.65 -18.21
C GLU A 62 5.71 8.54 -17.67
N GLY A 63 5.47 8.53 -16.35
CA GLY A 63 4.51 9.40 -15.69
C GLY A 63 3.08 9.28 -16.26
N SER A 64 2.42 10.42 -16.47
CA SER A 64 1.07 10.52 -17.04
C SER A 64 1.03 10.66 -18.56
N LEU A 65 2.19 10.58 -19.23
CA LEU A 65 2.25 10.76 -20.67
C LEU A 65 1.82 9.49 -21.40
N ILE A 66 0.72 9.58 -22.14
CA ILE A 66 0.29 8.52 -23.06
C ILE A 66 0.77 8.88 -24.45
N TRP A 67 1.86 8.26 -24.88
CA TRP A 67 2.41 8.45 -26.21
C TRP A 67 2.20 7.20 -27.07
N TYR A 68 1.66 7.40 -28.26
CA TYR A 68 1.48 6.34 -29.26
C TYR A 68 1.62 6.92 -30.66
N ASN A 69 1.87 6.04 -31.63
CA ASN A 69 1.96 6.37 -33.04
C ASN A 69 0.95 5.51 -33.82
N THR A 70 0.03 6.16 -34.54
CA THR A 70 -1.01 5.49 -35.33
C THR A 70 -0.44 4.57 -36.42
N SER A 71 0.72 4.91 -36.97
CA SER A 71 1.40 4.08 -37.96
C SER A 71 2.12 2.87 -37.34
N ASN A 72 2.33 2.86 -36.02
CA ASN A 72 3.01 1.78 -35.31
C ASN A 72 2.10 1.15 -34.24
N GLN A 73 1.44 0.06 -34.63
CA GLN A 73 0.49 -0.67 -33.79
C GLN A 73 1.08 -1.11 -32.44
N THR A 74 2.38 -1.39 -32.34
CA THR A 74 3.00 -1.85 -31.07
C THR A 74 2.91 -0.80 -29.95
N THR A 75 3.04 0.49 -30.29
CA THR A 75 2.94 1.60 -29.33
C THR A 75 1.52 1.81 -28.83
N THR A 76 0.54 1.53 -29.69
CA THR A 76 -0.89 1.62 -29.34
C THR A 76 -1.32 0.41 -28.51
N ASN A 77 -0.93 -0.81 -28.93
CA ASN A 77 -1.26 -2.05 -28.25
C ASN A 77 -0.78 -2.06 -26.79
N LYS A 78 0.39 -1.47 -26.50
CA LYS A 78 0.87 -1.29 -25.11
C LYS A 78 -0.20 -0.68 -24.20
N TRP A 79 -0.86 0.39 -24.65
CA TRP A 79 -1.86 1.10 -23.84
C TRP A 79 -3.20 0.40 -23.83
N VAL A 80 -3.61 -0.18 -24.96
CA VAL A 80 -4.83 -0.98 -25.08
C VAL A 80 -4.78 -2.18 -24.14
N ASP A 81 -3.69 -2.95 -24.17
CA ASP A 81 -3.50 -4.12 -23.29
C ASP A 81 -3.58 -3.75 -21.80
N LEU A 82 -3.11 -2.55 -21.43
CA LEU A 82 -3.18 -2.06 -20.05
C LEU A 82 -4.61 -1.68 -19.63
N VAL A 83 -5.40 -1.14 -20.56
CA VAL A 83 -6.82 -0.86 -20.36
C VAL A 83 -7.61 -2.16 -20.29
N ASP A 84 -7.37 -3.08 -21.22
CA ASP A 84 -8.07 -4.37 -21.28
C ASP A 84 -7.84 -5.17 -20.00
N LYS A 85 -6.58 -5.31 -19.55
CA LYS A 85 -6.26 -5.94 -18.26
C LYS A 85 -6.93 -5.27 -17.06
N PHE A 86 -7.11 -3.95 -17.10
CA PHE A 86 -7.79 -3.23 -16.03
C PHE A 86 -9.30 -3.52 -16.04
N LEU A 87 -9.90 -3.62 -17.22
CA LEU A 87 -11.33 -3.89 -17.38
C LEU A 87 -11.67 -5.35 -17.09
N GLU A 88 -10.84 -6.31 -17.51
CA GLU A 88 -11.00 -7.75 -17.19
C GLU A 88 -10.99 -8.06 -15.69
N ARG A 89 -10.31 -7.25 -14.87
CA ARG A 89 -10.33 -7.42 -13.41
C ARG A 89 -11.65 -6.96 -12.79
N LYS A 90 -12.32 -5.99 -13.43
CA LYS A 90 -13.43 -5.25 -12.84
C LYS A 90 -14.80 -5.87 -13.15
N PHE A 91 -14.88 -6.71 -14.17
CA PHE A 91 -16.07 -7.44 -14.59
C PHE A 91 -15.78 -8.94 -14.63
#